data_AF-A0A5C8U966-F1
#
_entry.id   AF-A0A5C8U966-F1
#
_cell.length_a   1.000
_cell.length_b   1.000
_cell.length_c   1.000
_cell.angle_alpha   90.00
_cell.angle_beta   90.00
_cell.angle_gamma   90.00
#
_symmetry.space_group_name_H-M   'P 1'
#
loop_
_entity.id
_entity.type
_entity.pdbx_description
1 polymer ?
#
loop_
_entity_poly.entity_id
_entity_poly.type
_entity_poly.pdbx_seq_one_letter_code
_entity_poly.pdbx_strand_id
1 'polypeptide(L)' 'IAPHRSPNAGWPEAAMAGALGLRLAGPRVYGETRVEDAWMGDGRAEAGPADVKLALRLYRTACLLLFGLACAGLLVMVL' A
#
# COMPACT_ATOMS: atom_id res chain seq x y z
N ILE A 1 -15.16 -4.80 6.77
CA ILE A 1 -14.32 -3.63 6.43
C ILE A 1 -15.22 -2.64 5.74
N ALA A 2 -15.47 -1.46 6.33
CA ALA A 2 -16.24 -0.42 5.66
C ALA A 2 -15.46 0.08 4.42
N PRO A 3 -16.13 0.45 3.32
CA PRO A 3 -15.45 0.98 2.14
C PRO A 3 -14.71 2.27 2.49
N HIS A 4 -13.43 2.36 2.11
CA HIS A 4 -12.69 3.60 2.25
C HIS A 4 -13.31 4.66 1.31
N ARG A 5 -13.36 5.92 1.76
CA ARG A 5 -14.03 7.00 1.02
C ARG A 5 -13.45 7.19 -0.39
N SER A 6 -12.13 7.04 -0.52
CA SER A 6 -11.46 7.03 -1.83
C SER A 6 -11.59 5.65 -2.47
N PRO A 7 -12.10 5.54 -3.72
CA PRO A 7 -12.23 4.28 -4.43
C PRO A 7 -10.88 3.66 -4.80
N ASN A 8 -9.82 4.48 -4.82
CA ASN A 8 -8.47 4.04 -5.14
C ASN A 8 -7.66 3.60 -3.91
N ALA A 9 -8.24 3.73 -2.71
CA ALA A 9 -7.57 3.38 -1.47
C ALA A 9 -8.23 2.17 -0.78
N GLY A 10 -7.43 1.42 -0.03
CA GLY A 10 -7.89 0.27 0.74
C GLY A 10 -6.85 -0.83 0.73
N TRP A 11 -7.04 -1.81 -0.14
CA TRP A 11 -6.23 -3.03 -0.16
C TRP A 11 -4.72 -2.78 -0.37
N PRO A 12 -4.28 -1.94 -1.34
CA PRO A 12 -2.85 -1.70 -1.53
C PRO A 12 -2.20 -1.01 -0.33
N GLU A 13 -2.86 -0.03 0.28
CA GLU A 13 -2.36 0.69 1.45
C GLU A 13 -2.36 -0.20 2.70
N ALA A 14 -3.39 -1.03 2.89
CA ALA A 14 -3.43 -1.99 4.00
C ALA A 14 -2.32 -3.05 3.87
N ALA A 15 -2.05 -3.54 2.66
CA ALA A 15 -0.95 -4.47 2.40
C ALA A 15 0.42 -3.82 2.65
N MET A 16 0.62 -2.58 2.18
CA MET A 16 1.84 -1.81 2.45
C MET A 16 2.03 -1.57 3.95
N ALA A 17 0.96 -1.18 4.66
CA ALA A 17 0.98 -0.95 6.10
C ALA A 17 1.42 -2.22 6.85
N GLY A 18 0.77 -3.36 6.56
CA GLY A 18 1.12 -4.64 7.17
C GLY A 18 2.56 -5.07 6.89
N ALA A 19 3.00 -4.97 5.62
CA ALA A 19 4.34 -5.38 5.21
C ALA A 19 5.47 -4.54 5.82
N LEU A 20 5.20 -3.26 6.11
CA LEU A 20 6.17 -2.35 6.72
C LEU A 20 6.05 -2.24 8.24
N GLY A 21 5.09 -2.92 8.87
CA GLY A 21 4.81 -2.76 10.30
C GLY A 21 4.34 -1.35 10.64
N LEU A 22 3.59 -0.73 9.74
CA LEU A 22 3.02 0.61 9.87
C LEU A 22 1.51 0.54 10.04
N ARG A 23 0.93 1.66 10.45
CA ARG A 23 -0.48 1.98 10.21
C ARG A 23 -0.56 3.22 9.35
N LEU A 24 -1.38 3.16 8.30
CA LEU A 24 -1.51 4.21 7.29
C LEU A 24 -2.95 4.74 7.22
N ALA A 25 -3.14 5.84 6.51
CA ALA A 25 -4.44 6.41 6.15
C ALA A 25 -5.38 6.83 7.31
N GLY A 26 -4.89 6.87 8.55
CA GLY A 26 -5.64 7.37 9.71
C GLY A 26 -5.97 8.86 9.66
N PRO A 27 -6.20 9.53 10.80
CA PRO A 27 -6.56 10.93 10.81
C PRO A 27 -5.55 11.81 10.06
N ARG A 28 -6.05 12.61 9.11
CA ARG A 28 -5.26 13.50 8.25
C ARG A 28 -5.69 14.94 8.43
N VAL A 29 -4.75 15.87 8.26
CA VAL A 29 -5.02 17.31 8.28
C VAL A 29 -4.83 17.85 6.87
N TYR A 30 -5.89 18.45 6.32
CA TYR A 30 -5.92 19.14 5.04
C TYR A 30 -6.20 20.62 5.31
N GLY A 31 -5.15 21.44 5.33
CA GLY A 31 -5.26 22.85 5.75
C GLY A 31 -5.80 22.94 7.18
N GLU A 32 -6.96 23.55 7.37
CA GLU A 32 -7.64 23.64 8.67
C GLU A 32 -8.58 22.46 8.95
N THR A 33 -8.84 21.62 7.95
CA THR A 33 -9.79 20.51 8.09
C THR A 33 -9.07 19.25 8.56
N ARG A 34 -9.48 18.72 9.71
CA ARG A 34 -9.08 17.39 10.16
C ARG A 34 -10.12 16.36 9.69
N VAL A 35 -9.65 15.31 9.04
CA VAL A 35 -10.48 14.19 8.55
C VAL A 35 -10.16 12.96 9.39
N GLU A 36 -11.16 12.43 10.08
CA GLU A 36 -11.06 11.21 10.90
C GLU A 36 -11.23 9.95 10.03
N ASP A 37 -10.22 9.64 9.22
CA ASP A 37 -10.17 8.38 8.48
C ASP A 37 -9.65 7.23 9.36
N ALA A 38 -10.07 6.01 9.03
CA ALA A 38 -9.68 4.81 9.75
C ALA A 38 -8.22 4.43 9.43
N TRP A 39 -7.49 3.98 10.45
CA TRP A 39 -6.16 3.39 10.25
C TRP A 39 -6.26 2.07 9.48
N MET A 40 -5.28 1.86 8.60
CA MET A 40 -5.04 0.58 7.91
C MET A 40 -3.76 -0.03 8.46
N GLY A 41 -3.85 -1.24 9.02
CA GLY A 41 -2.74 -1.92 9.69
C GLY A 41 -2.64 -1.57 11.18
N ASP A 42 -1.89 -2.38 11.91
CA ASP A 42 -1.80 -2.35 13.38
C ASP A 42 -0.41 -1.91 13.89
N GLY A 43 0.44 -1.41 12.98
CA GLY A 43 1.80 -0.99 13.29
C GLY A 43 1.93 0.43 13.86
N ARG A 44 3.14 0.98 13.79
CA ARG A 44 3.41 2.36 14.23
C ARG A 44 2.92 3.40 13.21
N ALA A 45 2.57 4.61 13.67
CA ALA A 45 2.13 5.70 12.78
C ALA A 45 3.29 6.57 12.27
N GLU A 46 4.42 6.53 12.98
CA GLU A 46 5.54 7.46 12.83
C GLU A 46 6.43 7.05 11.66
N ALA A 47 5.92 7.14 10.42
CA ALA A 47 6.68 6.82 9.21
C ALA A 47 7.87 7.77 9.03
N GLY A 48 9.05 7.21 8.75
CA GLY A 48 10.29 7.96 8.56
C GLY A 48 10.93 7.75 7.19
N PRO A 49 12.04 8.45 6.88
CA PRO A 49 12.71 8.34 5.58
C PRO A 49 13.19 6.92 5.22
N ALA A 50 13.53 6.10 6.23
CA ALA A 50 13.89 4.70 6.02
C ALA A 50 12.71 3.87 5.50
N ASP A 51 11.49 4.15 5.96
CA ASP A 51 10.28 3.46 5.53
C ASP A 51 9.95 3.76 4.08
N VAL A 52 10.21 4.98 3.61
CA VAL A 52 10.04 5.34 2.20
C VAL A 52 10.94 4.47 1.32
N LYS A 53 12.20 4.25 1.72
CA LYS A 53 13.12 3.37 1.00
C LYS A 53 12.64 1.92 1.00
N LEU A 54 12.11 1.44 2.11
CA LEU A 54 11.54 0.09 2.23
C LEU A 54 10.27 -0.05 1.37
N ALA A 55 9.37 0.93 1.40
CA ALA A 55 8.16 0.99 0.60
C ALA A 55 8.47 0.95 -0.90
N LEU A 56 9.45 1.75 -1.35
CA LEU A 56 9.88 1.75 -2.76
C LEU A 56 10.49 0.41 -3.18
N ARG A 57 11.28 -0.23 -2.30
CA ARG A 57 11.81 -1.57 -2.57
C ARG A 57 10.68 -2.58 -2.70
N LEU A 58 9.73 -2.59 -1.75
CA LEU A 58 8.58 -3.48 -1.77
C LEU A 58 7.74 -3.29 -3.03
N TYR A 59 7.44 -2.03 -3.37
CA TYR A 59 6.70 -1.68 -4.59
C TYR A 59 7.40 -2.21 -5.85
N ARG A 60 8.69 -1.94 -6.01
CA ARG A 60 9.45 -2.41 -7.17
C ARG A 60 9.47 -3.94 -7.25
N THR A 61 9.66 -4.63 -6.13
CA THR A 61 9.61 -6.09 -6.09
C THR A 61 8.24 -6.60 -6.50
N ALA A 62 7.15 -6.01 -6.00
CA ALA A 62 5.79 -6.38 -6.39
C ALA A 62 5.54 -6.19 -7.89
N CYS A 63 5.99 -5.06 -8.47
CA CYS A 63 5.90 -4.82 -9.91
C CYS A 63 6.68 -5.85 -10.74
N LEU A 64 7.91 -6.19 -10.32
CA LEU A 64 8.73 -7.18 -11.01
C LEU A 64 8.09 -8.58 -10.96
N LEU A 65 7.51 -8.96 -9.82
CA LEU A 65 6.78 -10.23 -9.69
C LEU A 65 5.55 -10.26 -10.58
N LEU A 66 4.73 -9.20 -10.57
CA LEU A 66 3.55 -9.10 -11.42
C LEU A 66 3.92 -9.19 -12.91
N PHE A 67 4.98 -8.47 -13.31
CA PHE A 67 5.49 -8.52 -14.68
C PHE A 67 5.97 -9.93 -15.06
N GLY A 68 6.74 -10.58 -14.20
CA GLY A 68 7.21 -11.95 -14.42
C GLY A 68 6.05 -12.95 -14.56
N LEU A 69 5.02 -12.84 -13.71
CA LEU A 69 3.81 -13.66 -13.79
C LEU A 69 3.03 -13.41 -15.08
N ALA A 70 2.90 -12.16 -15.52
CA ALA A 70 2.25 -11.82 -16.78
C ALA A 70 3.01 -12.40 -17.99
N CYS A 71 4.34 -12.28 -18.02
CA CYS A 71 5.17 -12.90 -19.05
C CYS A 71 5.06 -14.43 -19.05
N ALA A 72 5.06 -15.06 -17.88
CA ALA A 72 4.89 -16.51 -17.75
C ALA A 72 3.51 -16.95 -18.25
N GLY A 73 2.44 -16.24 -17.86
CA GLY A 73 1.09 -16.51 -18.34
C GLY A 73 0.96 -16.37 -19.86
N LEU A 74 1.59 -15.33 -20.44
CA LEU A 74 1.63 -15.16 -21.89
C LEU A 74 2.39 -16.30 -22.57
N LEU A 75 3.53 -16.71 -22.03
CA LEU A 75 4.30 -17.84 -22.57
C LEU A 75 3.48 -19.13 -22.57
N VAL A 76 2.78 -19.43 -21.47
CA VAL A 76 1.90 -20.61 -21.38
C VAL A 76 0.75 -20.56 -22.39
N MET A 77 0.22 -19.38 -22.71
CA MET A 77 -0.86 -19.22 -23.67
C MET A 77 -0.41 -19.41 -25.13
N VAL A 78 0.87 -19.19 -25.42
CA VAL A 78 1.43 -19.22 -26.79
C VAL A 78 2.13 -20.54 -27.12
N LEU A 79 2.43 -21.36 -26.12
CA LEU A 79 2.91 -22.75 -26.26
C LEU A 79 1.75 -23.73 -26.43
#